data_AF-A0A952P2E7-F1
#
_entry.id   AF-A0A952P2E7-F1
#
_cell.length_a   1.000
_cell.length_b   1.000
_cell.length_c   1.000
_cell.angle_alpha   90.00
_cell.angle_beta   90.00
_cell.angle_gamma   90.00
#
_symmetry.space_group_name_H-M   'P 1'
#
loop_
_entity.id
_entity.type
_entity.pdbx_description
1 polymer ?
#
loop_
_entity_poly.entity_id
_entity_poly.type
_entity_poly.pdbx_seq_one_letter_code
_entity_poly.pdbx_strand_id
1 'polypeptide(L)'
;MVYPDFSYQKREPRTDLPAIAPVADRMLAFLIDFLIFTPVFAFVTSGLLKSLRTMVLVQSDSTASWMLWFSLVSTWFALLVLAEALFVFYWGATPGQKFLKLEVRSYQQGHSLDLMQSLGRSFLHWSSFFFVLPVLAVYTHPLRRALHDRAFDTIVVTLKEPSDFGPIDLERNFFRSWSRMMAFVGAMALVGVSNGVRTSYERLNVVSNQDSAFCEDVDGSWKGQERLDRATGLFVAGLISSACLEKEANAILWKQEGSLKAFAELAKGLLNPEDEVSRSYLDRVCESSPSGEACAISKFASSTDPERGNILRKKGLGSLTARLLLVRETIDREQFASAAALIADLRQEALFDEYLAREEVRNIWKIKGKSQGREPASSDLRDIIRDFEERYELR
;
A
#
# COMPACT_ATOMS: atom_id res chain seq x y z
N MET A 1 -34.08 -1.39 58.71
CA MET A 1 -34.86 -0.96 57.54
C MET A 1 -34.38 -1.75 56.34
N VAL A 2 -35.18 -2.70 55.88
CA VAL A 2 -34.93 -3.40 54.60
C VAL A 2 -35.44 -2.46 53.52
N TYR A 3 -34.55 -1.96 52.66
CA TYR A 3 -34.99 -1.14 51.53
C TYR A 3 -35.93 -1.99 50.68
N PRO A 4 -37.13 -1.48 50.33
CA PRO A 4 -37.99 -2.17 49.38
C PRO A 4 -37.20 -2.33 48.09
N ASP A 5 -37.15 -3.56 47.59
CA ASP A 5 -36.40 -3.88 46.37
C ASP A 5 -37.12 -3.24 45.17
N PHE A 6 -36.75 -2.00 44.85
CA PHE A 6 -37.33 -1.23 43.74
C PHE A 6 -37.13 -1.90 42.38
N SER A 7 -36.33 -2.96 42.30
CA SER A 7 -36.10 -3.74 41.09
C SER A 7 -37.24 -4.73 40.79
N TYR A 8 -38.06 -5.11 41.79
CA TYR A 8 -39.06 -6.18 41.62
C TYR A 8 -40.49 -5.63 41.58
N GLN A 9 -40.90 -5.07 40.44
CA GLN A 9 -42.33 -4.88 40.17
C GLN A 9 -42.95 -6.22 39.77
N LYS A 10 -43.73 -6.82 40.68
CA LYS A 10 -44.54 -8.01 40.38
C LYS A 10 -45.64 -7.63 39.39
N ARG A 11 -45.35 -7.77 38.08
CA ARG A 11 -46.34 -7.62 37.02
C ARG A 11 -47.15 -8.91 36.93
N GLU A 12 -48.48 -8.78 36.95
CA GLU A 12 -49.35 -9.93 36.71
C GLU A 12 -49.15 -10.45 35.27
N PRO A 13 -49.04 -11.77 35.07
CA PRO A 13 -48.84 -12.36 33.76
C PRO A 13 -50.03 -12.04 32.86
N ARG A 14 -49.78 -11.33 31.76
CA ARG A 14 -50.77 -11.15 30.68
C ARG A 14 -50.79 -12.42 29.85
N THR A 15 -51.91 -13.13 29.85
CA THR A 15 -52.14 -14.40 29.12
C THR A 15 -52.02 -14.25 27.59
N ASP A 16 -52.14 -13.03 27.08
CA ASP A 16 -52.25 -12.77 25.63
C ASP A 16 -50.90 -12.39 24.99
N LEU A 17 -49.83 -12.27 25.78
CA LEU A 17 -48.50 -11.93 25.28
C LEU A 17 -47.65 -13.18 25.08
N PRO A 18 -46.93 -13.30 23.95
CA PRO A 18 -45.99 -14.41 23.76
C PRO A 18 -44.91 -14.37 24.84
N ALA A 19 -44.47 -15.54 25.32
CA ALA A 19 -43.43 -15.66 26.33
C ALA A 19 -42.09 -15.12 25.80
N ILE A 20 -41.75 -13.88 26.12
CA ILE A 20 -40.56 -13.19 25.60
C ILE A 20 -39.31 -13.79 26.22
N ALA A 21 -38.34 -14.13 25.37
CA ALA A 21 -37.05 -14.63 25.84
C ALA A 21 -36.22 -13.54 26.56
N PRO A 22 -35.70 -13.81 27.78
CA PRO A 22 -34.79 -12.91 28.49
C PRO A 22 -33.55 -12.55 27.66
N VAL A 23 -33.04 -11.32 27.80
CA VAL A 23 -31.86 -10.88 27.04
C VAL A 23 -30.60 -11.68 27.38
N ALA A 24 -30.43 -12.04 28.65
CA ALA A 24 -29.31 -12.86 29.10
C ALA A 24 -29.30 -14.24 28.42
N ASP A 25 -30.45 -14.88 28.30
CA ASP A 25 -30.59 -16.17 27.61
C ASP A 25 -30.24 -16.04 26.13
N ARG A 26 -30.63 -14.95 25.46
CA ARG A 26 -30.25 -14.70 24.06
C ARG A 26 -28.74 -14.50 23.89
N MET A 27 -28.11 -13.77 24.80
CA MET A 27 -26.65 -13.55 24.79
C MET A 27 -25.90 -14.85 25.06
N LEU A 28 -26.36 -15.64 26.03
CA LEU A 28 -25.75 -16.94 26.35
C LEU A 28 -25.94 -17.93 25.19
N ALA A 29 -27.11 -17.94 24.53
CA ALA A 29 -27.34 -18.74 23.32
C ALA A 29 -26.31 -18.39 22.24
N PHE A 30 -26.10 -17.10 21.98
CA PHE A 30 -25.10 -16.63 21.01
C PHE A 30 -23.68 -17.06 21.36
N LEU A 31 -23.28 -16.99 22.63
CA LEU A 31 -21.96 -17.47 23.08
C LEU A 31 -21.79 -18.98 22.88
N ILE A 32 -22.84 -19.76 23.14
CA ILE A 32 -22.85 -21.20 22.92
C ILE A 32 -22.75 -21.50 21.41
N ASP A 33 -23.52 -20.80 20.57
CA ASP A 33 -23.44 -20.92 19.12
C ASP A 33 -22.03 -20.60 18.61
N PHE A 34 -21.42 -19.52 19.11
CA PHE A 34 -20.05 -19.15 18.74
C PHE A 34 -19.05 -20.26 19.11
N LEU A 35 -19.15 -20.83 20.31
CA LEU A 35 -18.30 -21.94 20.75
C LEU A 35 -18.44 -23.19 19.86
N ILE A 36 -19.67 -23.50 19.44
CA ILE A 36 -19.97 -24.66 18.60
C ILE A 36 -19.51 -24.45 17.15
N PHE A 37 -19.78 -23.28 16.56
CA PHE A 37 -19.51 -23.03 15.14
C PHE A 37 -18.07 -22.64 14.84
N THR A 38 -17.37 -21.98 15.77
CA THR A 38 -15.97 -21.55 15.58
C THR A 38 -15.03 -22.68 15.14
N PRO A 39 -14.97 -23.86 15.79
CA PRO A 39 -14.07 -24.94 15.35
C PRO A 39 -14.44 -25.48 13.96
N VAL A 40 -15.73 -25.54 13.63
CA VAL A 40 -16.22 -25.99 12.31
C VAL A 40 -15.78 -25.00 11.22
N PHE A 41 -15.97 -23.71 11.44
CA PHE A 41 -15.57 -22.68 10.46
C PHE A 41 -14.05 -22.53 10.37
N ALA A 42 -13.32 -22.68 11.48
CA ALA A 42 -11.86 -22.72 11.46
C ALA A 42 -11.33 -23.90 10.63
N PHE A 43 -11.98 -25.07 10.72
CA PHE A 43 -11.64 -26.22 9.88
C PHE A 43 -11.88 -25.93 8.39
N VAL A 44 -13.06 -25.40 8.03
CA VAL A 44 -13.42 -25.04 6.64
C VAL A 44 -12.47 -23.97 6.07
N THR A 45 -12.06 -23.00 6.89
CA THR A 45 -11.18 -21.90 6.47
C THR A 45 -9.69 -22.13 6.71
N SER A 46 -9.30 -23.34 7.14
CA SER A 46 -7.91 -23.69 7.47
C SER A 46 -6.92 -23.46 6.32
N GLY A 47 -7.34 -23.75 5.08
CA GLY A 47 -6.55 -23.49 3.88
C GLY A 47 -6.27 -21.99 3.67
N LEU A 48 -7.29 -21.14 3.83
CA LEU A 48 -7.16 -19.68 3.73
C LEU A 48 -6.27 -19.13 4.85
N LEU A 49 -6.43 -19.62 6.08
CA LEU A 49 -5.60 -19.23 7.22
C LEU A 49 -4.12 -19.57 7.01
N LYS A 50 -3.82 -20.74 6.42
CA LYS A 50 -2.44 -21.13 6.08
C LYS A 50 -1.84 -20.18 5.05
N SER A 51 -2.56 -19.89 3.96
CA SER A 51 -2.12 -18.96 2.91
C SER A 51 -1.92 -17.53 3.44
N LEU A 52 -2.82 -17.07 4.30
CA LEU A 52 -2.73 -15.76 4.92
C LEU A 52 -1.53 -15.65 5.85
N ARG A 53 -1.26 -16.69 6.68
CA ARG A 53 -0.08 -16.73 7.54
C ARG A 53 1.23 -16.67 6.74
N THR A 54 1.32 -17.39 5.63
CA THR A 54 2.52 -17.35 4.76
C THR A 54 2.70 -15.98 4.12
N MET A 55 1.61 -15.34 3.65
CA MET A 55 1.68 -14.03 3.01
C MET A 55 2.04 -12.91 4.00
N VAL A 56 1.45 -12.92 5.20
CA VAL A 56 1.75 -11.93 6.24
C VAL A 56 3.22 -12.00 6.67
N LEU A 57 3.83 -13.19 6.67
CA LEU A 57 5.26 -13.36 7.00
C LEU A 57 6.20 -12.90 5.88
N VAL A 58 5.77 -12.94 4.62
CA VAL A 58 6.63 -12.62 3.47
C VAL A 58 6.46 -11.15 3.04
N GLN A 59 5.24 -10.64 2.98
CA GLN A 59 4.91 -9.28 2.53
C GLN A 59 3.62 -8.75 3.19
N SER A 60 3.74 -8.18 4.40
CA SER A 60 2.62 -7.62 5.16
C SER A 60 1.85 -6.52 4.42
N ASP A 61 2.57 -5.74 3.61
CA ASP A 61 2.04 -4.50 3.00
C ASP A 61 1.59 -4.71 1.55
N SER A 62 1.58 -5.95 1.06
CA SER A 62 1.09 -6.27 -0.28
C SER A 62 -0.44 -6.11 -0.39
N THR A 63 -0.92 -5.65 -1.53
CA THR A 63 -2.37 -5.64 -1.86
C THR A 63 -2.98 -7.03 -1.81
N ALA A 64 -2.18 -8.07 -2.08
CA ALA A 64 -2.57 -9.47 -1.96
C ALA A 64 -2.95 -9.86 -0.53
N SER A 65 -2.24 -9.34 0.49
CA SER A 65 -2.55 -9.56 1.91
C SER A 65 -3.97 -9.06 2.24
N TRP A 66 -4.31 -7.85 1.79
CA TRP A 66 -5.64 -7.28 1.99
C TRP A 66 -6.75 -8.06 1.30
N MET A 67 -6.51 -8.52 0.06
CA MET A 67 -7.47 -9.35 -0.67
C MET A 67 -7.75 -10.68 0.05
N LEU A 68 -6.70 -11.32 0.59
CA LEU A 68 -6.85 -12.56 1.37
C LEU A 68 -7.61 -12.33 2.68
N TRP A 69 -7.33 -11.23 3.40
CA TRP A 69 -8.08 -10.85 4.59
C TRP A 69 -9.56 -10.63 4.30
N PHE A 70 -9.87 -9.87 3.25
CA PHE A 70 -11.25 -9.63 2.82
C PHE A 70 -11.95 -10.93 2.42
N SER A 71 -11.26 -11.81 1.69
CA SER A 71 -11.78 -13.12 1.32
C SER A 71 -12.08 -13.97 2.55
N LEU A 72 -11.18 -14.03 3.53
CA LEU A 72 -11.37 -14.78 4.76
C LEU A 72 -12.58 -14.27 5.55
N VAL A 73 -12.67 -12.95 5.78
CA VAL A 73 -13.78 -12.32 6.52
C VAL A 73 -15.11 -12.53 5.79
N SER A 74 -15.14 -12.35 4.47
CA SER A 74 -16.34 -12.57 3.64
C SER A 74 -16.80 -14.03 3.68
N THR A 75 -15.87 -14.99 3.57
CA THR A 75 -16.18 -16.42 3.71
C THR A 75 -16.72 -16.75 5.10
N TRP A 76 -16.12 -16.22 6.17
CA TRP A 76 -16.60 -16.41 7.54
C TRP A 76 -18.02 -15.86 7.72
N PHE A 77 -18.28 -14.63 7.24
CA PHE A 77 -19.59 -14.01 7.29
C PHE A 77 -20.64 -14.85 6.53
N ALA A 78 -20.32 -15.32 5.33
CA ALA A 78 -21.22 -16.16 4.54
C ALA A 78 -21.54 -17.48 5.25
N LEU A 79 -20.53 -18.14 5.84
CA LEU A 79 -20.72 -19.39 6.60
C LEU A 79 -21.61 -19.19 7.82
N LEU A 80 -21.41 -18.09 8.57
CA LEU A 80 -22.22 -17.74 9.74
C LEU A 80 -23.70 -17.49 9.35
N VAL A 81 -23.93 -16.70 8.30
CA VAL A 81 -25.28 -16.39 7.80
C VAL A 81 -25.97 -17.66 7.30
N LEU A 82 -25.30 -18.50 6.51
CA LEU A 82 -25.87 -19.74 5.99
C LEU A 82 -26.16 -20.74 7.09
N ALA A 83 -25.25 -20.92 8.05
CA ALA A 83 -25.46 -21.84 9.17
C ALA A 83 -26.65 -21.40 10.01
N GLU A 84 -26.70 -20.14 10.46
CA GLU A 84 -27.83 -19.63 11.24
C GLU A 84 -29.15 -19.77 10.47
N ALA A 85 -29.18 -19.40 9.19
CA ALA A 85 -30.37 -19.49 8.36
C ALA A 85 -30.89 -20.93 8.22
N LEU A 86 -30.00 -21.90 7.99
CA LEU A 86 -30.37 -23.32 7.89
C LEU A 86 -30.88 -23.85 9.23
N PHE A 87 -30.22 -23.51 10.34
CA PHE A 87 -30.65 -23.98 11.66
C PHE A 87 -32.02 -23.42 12.05
N VAL A 88 -32.23 -22.12 11.82
CA VAL A 88 -33.50 -21.46 12.08
C VAL A 88 -34.61 -21.97 11.15
N PHE A 89 -34.32 -22.23 9.87
CA PHE A 89 -35.31 -22.76 8.93
C PHE A 89 -35.78 -24.17 9.30
N TYR A 90 -34.85 -25.10 9.60
CA TYR A 90 -35.21 -26.51 9.86
C TYR A 90 -35.65 -26.78 11.30
N TRP A 91 -35.09 -26.10 12.29
CA TRP A 91 -35.34 -26.37 13.71
C TRP A 91 -36.01 -25.22 14.46
N GLY A 92 -36.26 -24.09 13.80
CA GLY A 92 -36.81 -22.89 14.45
C GLY A 92 -35.85 -22.24 15.46
N ALA A 93 -34.61 -22.71 15.57
CA ALA A 93 -33.65 -22.24 16.57
C ALA A 93 -32.22 -22.60 16.17
N THR A 94 -31.25 -21.78 16.57
CA THR A 94 -29.83 -22.15 16.56
C THR A 94 -29.52 -23.21 17.64
N PRO A 95 -28.42 -23.96 17.56
CA PRO A 95 -28.04 -24.95 18.56
C PRO A 95 -28.04 -24.41 20.01
N GLY A 96 -27.48 -23.22 20.22
CA GLY A 96 -27.43 -22.53 21.51
C GLY A 96 -28.80 -22.04 21.97
N GLN A 97 -29.63 -21.54 21.06
CA GLN A 97 -31.03 -21.20 21.36
C GLN A 97 -31.80 -22.45 21.80
N LYS A 98 -31.64 -23.56 21.09
CA LYS A 98 -32.29 -24.83 21.41
C LYS A 98 -31.84 -25.38 22.77
N PHE A 99 -30.54 -25.28 23.09
CA PHE A 99 -30.00 -25.64 24.40
C PHE A 99 -30.65 -24.83 25.53
N LEU A 100 -30.89 -23.54 25.31
CA LEU A 100 -31.58 -22.65 26.25
C LEU A 100 -33.10 -22.64 26.10
N LYS A 101 -33.69 -23.60 25.37
CA LYS A 101 -35.14 -23.71 25.14
C LYS A 101 -35.76 -22.41 24.59
N LEU A 102 -35.04 -21.76 23.68
CA LEU A 102 -35.50 -20.61 22.92
C LEU A 102 -35.93 -21.05 21.52
N GLU A 103 -36.92 -20.37 20.95
CA GLU A 103 -37.42 -20.63 19.61
C GLU A 103 -37.68 -19.31 18.89
N VAL A 104 -37.41 -19.27 17.59
CA VAL A 104 -37.68 -18.14 16.71
C VAL A 104 -38.95 -18.45 15.92
N ARG A 105 -39.97 -17.58 16.03
CA ARG A 105 -41.24 -17.73 15.32
C ARG A 105 -41.60 -16.47 14.54
N SER A 106 -42.48 -16.65 13.55
CA SER A 106 -43.14 -15.51 12.89
C SER A 106 -44.01 -14.76 13.90
N TYR A 107 -43.85 -13.43 13.95
CA TYR A 107 -44.56 -12.57 14.90
C TYR A 107 -46.07 -12.53 14.65
N GLN A 108 -46.49 -12.52 13.36
CA GLN A 108 -47.91 -12.43 13.01
C GLN A 108 -48.61 -13.80 13.01
N GLN A 109 -47.93 -14.83 12.52
CA GLN A 109 -48.56 -16.14 12.24
C GLN A 109 -48.25 -17.18 13.32
N GLY A 110 -47.20 -16.99 14.13
CA GLY A 110 -46.77 -17.97 15.13
C GLY A 110 -46.20 -19.27 14.56
N HIS A 111 -46.12 -19.40 13.23
CA HIS A 111 -45.55 -20.57 12.54
C HIS A 111 -44.03 -20.44 12.36
N SER A 112 -43.42 -21.54 11.87
CA SER A 112 -42.03 -21.60 11.45
C SER A 112 -41.73 -20.59 10.34
N LEU A 113 -40.49 -20.13 10.28
CA LEU A 113 -40.05 -19.12 9.33
C LEU A 113 -39.85 -19.70 7.93
N ASP A 114 -40.15 -18.90 6.91
CA ASP A 114 -39.77 -19.24 5.54
C ASP A 114 -38.24 -19.13 5.36
N LEU A 115 -37.69 -19.76 4.33
CA LEU A 115 -36.26 -19.76 4.03
C LEU A 115 -35.75 -18.33 3.79
N MET A 116 -36.50 -17.52 3.05
CA MET A 116 -36.12 -16.13 2.76
C MET A 116 -36.16 -15.26 4.02
N GLN A 117 -37.13 -15.49 4.90
CA GLN A 117 -37.18 -14.82 6.20
C GLN A 117 -35.99 -15.22 7.08
N SER A 118 -35.64 -16.51 7.11
CA SER A 118 -34.52 -17.04 7.87
C SER A 118 -33.17 -16.51 7.37
N LEU A 119 -32.97 -16.49 6.05
CA LEU A 119 -31.76 -15.99 5.42
C LEU A 119 -31.59 -14.49 5.64
N GLY A 120 -32.63 -13.71 5.38
CA GLY A 120 -32.60 -12.26 5.57
C GLY A 120 -32.40 -11.86 7.04
N ARG A 121 -33.09 -12.55 7.96
CA ARG A 121 -32.90 -12.37 9.41
C ARG A 121 -31.46 -12.63 9.82
N SER A 122 -30.88 -13.75 9.38
CA SER A 122 -29.50 -14.12 9.71
C SER A 122 -28.48 -13.13 9.13
N PHE A 123 -28.69 -12.67 7.88
CA PHE A 123 -27.86 -11.63 7.27
C PHE A 123 -27.87 -10.34 8.09
N LEU A 124 -29.04 -9.84 8.48
CA LEU A 124 -29.14 -8.65 9.31
C LEU A 124 -28.63 -8.88 10.74
N HIS A 125 -28.78 -10.08 11.29
CA HIS A 125 -28.23 -10.44 12.60
C HIS A 125 -26.70 -10.26 12.59
N TRP A 126 -26.00 -10.87 11.64
CA TRP A 126 -24.54 -10.74 11.54
C TRP A 126 -24.10 -9.34 11.14
N SER A 127 -24.84 -8.66 10.26
CA SER A 127 -24.57 -7.27 9.89
C SER A 127 -24.69 -6.32 11.08
N SER A 128 -25.51 -6.67 12.09
CA SER A 128 -25.72 -5.86 13.29
C SER A 128 -24.46 -5.70 14.13
N PHE A 129 -23.51 -6.63 14.07
CA PHE A 129 -22.25 -6.55 14.81
C PHE A 129 -21.33 -5.43 14.32
N PHE A 130 -21.39 -5.07 13.04
CA PHE A 130 -20.59 -3.96 12.51
C PHE A 130 -21.04 -2.59 13.04
N PHE A 131 -22.31 -2.47 13.43
CA PHE A 131 -22.90 -1.18 13.83
C PHE A 131 -23.23 -1.08 15.32
N VAL A 132 -23.18 -2.18 16.09
CA VAL A 132 -23.47 -2.34 17.54
C VAL A 132 -24.90 -1.92 17.95
N LEU A 133 -25.37 -0.78 17.47
CA LEU A 133 -26.71 -0.21 17.60
C LEU A 133 -27.85 -1.21 17.30
N PRO A 134 -27.82 -2.04 16.24
CA PRO A 134 -28.97 -2.86 15.90
C PRO A 134 -29.21 -4.01 16.89
N VAL A 135 -28.17 -4.48 17.59
CA VAL A 135 -28.29 -5.46 18.68
C VAL A 135 -28.93 -4.82 19.92
N LEU A 136 -28.53 -3.59 20.24
CA LEU A 136 -29.03 -2.89 21.43
C LEU A 136 -30.47 -2.41 21.30
N ALA A 137 -31.03 -2.45 20.09
CA ALA A 137 -32.45 -2.25 19.85
C ALA A 137 -33.34 -3.18 20.69
N VAL A 138 -32.84 -4.35 21.11
CA VAL A 138 -33.53 -5.28 22.03
C VAL A 138 -33.96 -4.60 23.32
N TYR A 139 -33.15 -3.71 23.89
CA TYR A 139 -33.46 -3.04 25.16
C TYR A 139 -34.49 -1.89 25.02
N THR A 140 -34.84 -1.50 23.80
CA THR A 140 -35.76 -0.37 23.55
C THR A 140 -37.17 -0.82 23.19
N HIS A 141 -37.32 -2.03 22.63
CA HIS A 141 -38.61 -2.55 22.18
C HIS A 141 -39.42 -3.12 23.34
N PRO A 142 -40.73 -2.88 23.45
CA PRO A 142 -41.56 -3.51 24.48
C PRO A 142 -41.46 -5.05 24.45
N LEU A 143 -41.42 -5.62 23.25
CA LEU A 143 -41.33 -7.07 23.03
C LEU A 143 -39.89 -7.60 22.93
N ARG A 144 -38.89 -6.79 23.29
CA ARG A 144 -37.46 -7.09 23.13
C ARG A 144 -37.05 -7.59 21.73
N ARG A 145 -37.71 -7.12 20.66
CA ARG A 145 -37.37 -7.48 19.27
C ARG A 145 -36.14 -6.69 18.82
N ALA A 146 -35.09 -7.41 18.41
CA ALA A 146 -33.90 -6.82 17.81
C ALA A 146 -34.22 -6.20 16.45
N LEU A 147 -33.29 -5.46 15.85
CA LEU A 147 -33.53 -4.84 14.54
C LEU A 147 -33.77 -5.88 13.43
N HIS A 148 -33.00 -6.97 13.42
CA HIS A 148 -33.19 -8.08 12.48
C HIS A 148 -34.53 -8.79 12.69
N ASP A 149 -34.98 -8.92 13.94
CA ASP A 149 -36.29 -9.49 14.26
C ASP A 149 -37.44 -8.59 13.79
N ARG A 150 -37.25 -7.26 13.83
CA ARG A 150 -38.23 -6.28 13.34
C ARG A 150 -38.31 -6.28 11.82
N ALA A 151 -37.17 -6.32 11.14
CA ALA A 151 -37.10 -6.26 9.68
C ALA A 151 -37.80 -7.46 8.99
N PHE A 152 -37.78 -8.64 9.63
CA PHE A 152 -38.33 -9.88 9.07
C PHE A 152 -39.57 -10.39 9.81
N ASP A 153 -40.20 -9.57 10.63
CA ASP A 153 -41.38 -9.94 11.41
C ASP A 153 -41.25 -11.24 12.21
N THR A 154 -40.13 -11.37 12.92
CA THR A 154 -39.85 -12.51 13.79
C THR A 154 -39.80 -12.11 15.26
N ILE A 155 -39.92 -13.10 16.14
CA ILE A 155 -39.78 -12.93 17.59
C ILE A 155 -39.10 -14.17 18.20
N VAL A 156 -38.20 -13.93 19.15
CA VAL A 156 -37.58 -14.99 19.94
C VAL A 156 -38.38 -15.20 21.23
N VAL A 157 -38.97 -16.39 21.34
CA VAL A 157 -39.79 -16.81 22.50
C VAL A 157 -39.01 -17.78 23.37
N THR A 158 -39.31 -17.79 24.66
CA THR A 158 -38.78 -18.76 25.63
C THR A 158 -39.83 -19.82 25.91
N LEU A 159 -39.39 -21.08 26.01
CA LEU A 159 -40.21 -22.19 26.50
C LEU A 159 -40.02 -22.42 28.01
N LYS A 160 -39.19 -21.60 28.68
CA LYS A 160 -38.97 -21.62 30.13
C LYS A 160 -39.92 -20.64 30.83
N GLU A 161 -40.33 -21.00 32.03
CA GLU A 161 -40.95 -20.10 33.00
C GLU A 161 -39.90 -19.67 34.06
N PRO A 162 -39.85 -18.39 34.48
CA PRO A 162 -40.69 -17.27 34.06
C PRO A 162 -40.26 -16.64 32.72
N SER A 163 -41.22 -16.04 32.01
CA SER A 163 -40.98 -15.23 30.82
C SER A 163 -40.58 -13.79 31.18
N ASP A 164 -39.91 -13.09 30.26
CA ASP A 164 -39.54 -11.69 30.45
C ASP A 164 -40.74 -10.77 30.14
N PHE A 165 -40.95 -9.73 30.96
CA PHE A 165 -42.04 -8.77 30.80
C PHE A 165 -41.66 -7.54 29.96
N GLY A 166 -40.52 -7.58 29.29
CA GLY A 166 -39.99 -6.49 28.48
C GLY A 166 -39.04 -5.58 29.26
N PRO A 167 -38.46 -4.56 28.61
CA PRO A 167 -37.50 -3.67 29.24
C PRO A 167 -38.19 -2.78 30.29
N ILE A 168 -37.46 -2.54 31.38
CA ILE A 168 -37.85 -1.57 32.41
C ILE A 168 -37.72 -0.16 31.80
N ASP A 169 -38.55 0.80 32.23
CA ASP A 169 -38.53 2.17 31.67
C ASP A 169 -37.15 2.85 31.79
N LEU A 170 -36.41 2.54 32.85
CA LEU A 170 -35.04 3.02 33.06
C LEU A 170 -34.07 2.45 31.99
N GLU A 171 -34.15 1.14 31.68
CA GLU A 171 -33.38 0.52 30.61
C GLU A 171 -33.70 1.20 29.27
N ARG A 172 -34.99 1.35 28.97
CA ARG A 172 -35.45 1.94 27.72
C ARG A 172 -34.93 3.36 27.52
N ASN A 173 -35.00 4.19 28.55
CA ASN A 173 -34.52 5.57 28.50
C ASN A 173 -32.99 5.64 28.37
N PHE A 174 -32.27 4.81 29.12
CA PHE A 174 -30.82 4.71 29.03
C PHE A 174 -30.36 4.32 27.63
N PHE A 175 -30.88 3.22 27.07
CA PHE A 175 -30.47 2.75 25.75
C PHE A 175 -30.95 3.66 24.62
N ARG A 176 -32.07 4.38 24.79
CA ARG A 176 -32.50 5.41 23.83
C ARG A 176 -31.60 6.64 23.83
N SER A 177 -31.08 7.06 25.00
CA SER A 177 -30.09 8.14 25.09
C SER A 177 -28.77 7.69 24.48
N TRP A 178 -28.31 6.49 24.85
CA TRP A 178 -27.06 5.91 24.37
C TRP A 178 -27.05 5.71 22.85
N SER A 179 -28.16 5.24 22.25
CA SER A 179 -28.25 5.07 20.80
C SER A 179 -28.18 6.39 20.03
N ARG A 180 -28.75 7.49 20.58
CA ARG A 180 -28.61 8.84 20.01
C ARG A 180 -27.16 9.33 20.08
N MET A 181 -26.48 9.11 21.21
CA MET A 181 -25.07 9.46 21.38
C MET A 181 -24.19 8.71 20.38
N MET A 182 -24.37 7.40 20.24
CA MET A 182 -23.60 6.59 19.29
C MET A 182 -23.89 6.96 17.83
N ALA A 183 -25.14 7.30 17.49
CA ALA A 183 -25.47 7.82 16.17
C ALA A 183 -24.76 9.16 15.87
N PHE A 184 -24.68 10.05 16.86
CA PHE A 184 -23.92 11.30 16.74
C PHE A 184 -22.42 11.07 16.55
N VAL A 185 -21.81 10.19 17.35
CA VAL A 185 -20.39 9.81 17.21
C VAL A 185 -20.13 9.17 15.84
N GLY A 186 -21.01 8.28 15.39
CA GLY A 186 -20.92 7.66 14.07
C GLY A 186 -20.99 8.68 12.92
N ALA A 187 -21.88 9.67 13.01
CA ALA A 187 -21.96 10.75 12.03
C ALA A 187 -20.67 11.59 12.00
N MET A 188 -20.11 11.93 13.17
CA MET A 188 -18.83 12.64 13.26
C MET A 188 -17.67 11.85 12.65
N ALA A 189 -17.63 10.53 12.89
CA ALA A 189 -16.63 9.65 12.29
C ALA A 189 -16.75 9.60 10.75
N LEU A 190 -17.97 9.51 10.22
CA LEU A 190 -18.21 9.54 8.77
C LEU A 190 -17.76 10.85 8.14
N VAL A 191 -18.02 11.99 8.78
CA VAL A 191 -17.54 13.31 8.32
C VAL A 191 -16.01 13.37 8.36
N GLY A 192 -15.38 12.83 9.42
CA GLY A 192 -13.92 12.74 9.52
C GLY A 192 -13.31 11.91 8.40
N VAL A 193 -13.87 10.72 8.12
CA VAL A 193 -13.43 9.84 7.03
C VAL A 193 -13.64 10.51 5.68
N SER A 194 -14.79 11.15 5.42
CA SER A 194 -15.05 11.84 4.16
C SER A 194 -14.06 12.99 3.91
N ASN A 195 -13.72 13.74 4.95
CA ASN A 195 -12.72 14.81 4.87
C ASN A 195 -11.30 14.24 4.64
N GLY A 196 -10.96 13.13 5.29
CA GLY A 196 -9.69 12.43 5.07
C GLY A 196 -9.54 11.88 3.65
N VAL A 197 -10.61 11.30 3.09
CA VAL A 197 -10.63 10.83 1.71
C VAL A 197 -10.50 12.00 0.73
N ARG A 198 -11.22 13.09 0.96
CA ARG A 198 -11.14 14.29 0.10
C ARG A 198 -9.74 14.89 0.08
N THR A 199 -9.13 15.09 1.25
CA THR A 199 -7.76 15.61 1.35
C THR A 199 -6.73 14.68 0.73
N SER A 200 -6.93 13.36 0.83
CA SER A 200 -6.09 12.36 0.16
C SER A 200 -6.24 12.43 -1.36
N TYR A 201 -7.47 12.59 -1.86
CA TYR A 201 -7.75 12.74 -3.28
C TYR A 201 -7.16 14.04 -3.85
N GLU A 202 -7.25 15.15 -3.11
CA GLU A 202 -6.62 16.42 -3.48
C GLU A 202 -5.09 16.28 -3.56
N ARG A 203 -4.45 15.58 -2.61
CA ARG A 203 -3.01 15.28 -2.69
C ARG A 203 -2.65 14.42 -3.90
N LEU A 204 -3.46 13.40 -4.22
CA LEU A 204 -3.25 12.57 -5.41
C LEU A 204 -3.41 13.37 -6.71
N ASN A 205 -4.36 14.31 -6.76
CA ASN A 205 -4.54 15.19 -7.92
C ASN A 205 -3.44 16.23 -8.06
N VAL A 206 -2.88 16.74 -6.96
CA VAL A 206 -1.70 17.62 -7.00
C VAL A 206 -0.48 16.88 -7.57
N VAL A 207 -0.31 15.59 -7.26
CA VAL A 207 0.72 14.73 -7.88
C VAL A 207 0.43 14.44 -9.37
N SER A 208 -0.82 14.57 -9.81
CA SER A 208 -1.23 14.38 -11.21
C SER A 208 -0.96 15.58 -12.12
N ASN A 209 -0.72 16.77 -11.56
CA ASN A 209 -0.29 17.93 -12.36
C ASN A 209 1.16 17.73 -12.84
N GLN A 210 1.28 17.30 -14.10
CA GLN A 210 2.48 16.78 -14.77
C GLN A 210 3.71 17.70 -14.73
N ASP A 211 3.54 19.00 -14.52
CA ASP A 211 4.67 19.94 -14.52
C ASP A 211 5.46 19.92 -13.20
N SER A 212 4.89 19.39 -12.11
CA SER A 212 5.59 19.20 -10.83
C SER A 212 6.29 17.83 -10.67
N ALA A 213 6.11 16.94 -11.65
CA ALA A 213 6.68 15.59 -11.60
C ALA A 213 8.16 15.55 -11.97
N PHE A 214 8.63 16.58 -12.66
CA PHE A 214 10.00 16.73 -13.09
C PHE A 214 10.80 17.61 -12.11
N CYS A 215 12.11 17.47 -12.13
CA CYS A 215 12.98 18.22 -11.25
C CYS A 215 13.21 19.64 -11.79
N GLU A 216 13.13 20.64 -10.91
CA GLU A 216 13.34 22.05 -11.25
C GLU A 216 14.78 22.37 -11.66
N ASP A 217 15.75 21.56 -11.19
CA ASP A 217 17.17 21.71 -11.53
C ASP A 217 17.50 21.28 -12.97
N VAL A 218 16.56 20.63 -13.67
CA VAL A 218 16.72 20.17 -15.06
C VAL A 218 15.93 21.08 -15.98
N ASP A 219 16.58 21.63 -17.00
CA ASP A 219 15.93 22.55 -17.95
C ASP A 219 14.67 21.94 -18.57
N GLY A 220 13.56 22.67 -18.41
CA GLY A 220 12.24 22.32 -18.96
C GLY A 220 12.20 22.25 -20.48
N SER A 221 13.17 22.84 -21.17
CA SER A 221 13.26 22.85 -22.64
C SER A 221 13.52 21.46 -23.22
N TRP A 222 14.24 20.59 -22.50
CA TRP A 222 14.56 19.24 -22.95
C TRP A 222 13.39 18.28 -22.76
N LYS A 223 13.22 17.36 -23.72
CA LYS A 223 12.12 16.41 -23.73
C LYS A 223 12.61 14.99 -24.01
N GLY A 224 11.83 14.01 -23.54
CA GLY A 224 12.05 12.60 -23.82
C GLY A 224 13.42 12.10 -23.36
N GLN A 225 14.09 11.37 -24.26
CA GLN A 225 15.33 10.65 -23.93
C GLN A 225 16.50 11.61 -23.66
N GLU A 226 16.56 12.71 -24.39
CA GLU A 226 17.60 13.72 -24.22
C GLU A 226 17.53 14.35 -22.82
N ARG A 227 16.33 14.66 -22.33
CA ARG A 227 16.14 15.21 -20.97
C ARG A 227 16.71 14.27 -19.91
N LEU A 228 16.34 13.00 -19.99
CA LEU A 228 16.73 12.02 -18.99
C LEU A 228 18.23 11.66 -19.07
N ASP A 229 18.81 11.61 -20.27
CA ASP A 229 20.24 11.44 -20.44
C ASP A 229 21.03 12.63 -19.88
N ARG A 230 20.60 13.87 -20.16
CA ARG A 230 21.20 15.09 -19.57
C ARG A 230 21.08 15.09 -18.04
N ALA A 231 19.91 14.76 -17.49
CA ALA A 231 19.70 14.64 -16.04
C ALA A 231 20.61 13.57 -15.42
N THR A 232 20.74 12.41 -16.06
CA THR A 232 21.61 11.33 -15.59
C THR A 232 23.09 11.75 -15.64
N GLY A 233 23.49 12.45 -16.71
CA GLY A 233 24.82 13.05 -16.82
C GLY A 233 25.11 14.08 -15.72
N LEU A 234 24.17 14.99 -15.45
CA LEU A 234 24.28 15.96 -14.35
C LEU A 234 24.43 15.28 -12.98
N PHE A 235 23.72 14.16 -12.76
CA PHE A 235 23.86 13.37 -11.54
C PHE A 235 25.23 12.71 -11.44
N VAL A 236 25.72 12.09 -12.54
CA VAL A 236 27.06 11.49 -12.59
C VAL A 236 28.16 12.54 -12.35
N ALA A 237 27.95 13.77 -12.82
CA ALA A 237 28.82 14.92 -12.58
C ALA A 237 28.70 15.49 -11.15
N GLY A 238 27.71 15.06 -10.36
CA GLY A 238 27.45 15.56 -9.01
C GLY A 238 26.84 16.96 -8.96
N LEU A 239 26.20 17.40 -10.06
CA LEU A 239 25.57 18.72 -10.18
C LEU A 239 24.10 18.74 -9.75
N ILE A 240 23.43 17.59 -9.70
CA ILE A 240 22.07 17.44 -9.17
C ILE A 240 22.00 16.36 -8.08
N SER A 241 21.00 16.46 -7.22
CA SER A 241 20.77 15.50 -6.13
C SER A 241 20.22 14.15 -6.63
N SER A 242 20.43 13.09 -5.85
CA SER A 242 19.81 11.77 -6.11
C SER A 242 18.28 11.85 -6.12
N ALA A 243 17.68 12.64 -5.25
CA ALA A 243 16.23 12.85 -5.20
C ALA A 243 15.68 13.50 -6.49
N CYS A 244 16.46 14.40 -7.10
CA CYS A 244 16.11 15.04 -8.37
C CYS A 244 16.10 14.02 -9.52
N LEU A 245 17.19 13.24 -9.68
CA LEU A 245 17.24 12.19 -10.71
C LEU A 245 16.16 11.12 -10.47
N GLU A 246 15.88 10.79 -9.21
CA GLU A 246 14.83 9.82 -8.88
C GLU A 246 13.44 10.28 -9.35
N LYS A 247 13.11 11.56 -9.15
CA LYS A 247 11.85 12.15 -9.65
C LYS A 247 11.75 12.06 -11.16
N GLU A 248 12.81 12.47 -11.89
CA GLU A 248 12.88 12.39 -13.35
C GLU A 248 12.68 10.94 -13.87
N ALA A 249 13.37 9.98 -13.27
CA ALA A 249 13.26 8.57 -13.65
C ALA A 249 11.86 8.00 -13.35
N ASN A 250 11.29 8.30 -12.18
CA ASN A 250 9.94 7.87 -11.82
C ASN A 250 8.89 8.42 -12.79
N ALA A 251 8.98 9.70 -13.16
CA ALA A 251 8.00 10.32 -14.07
C ALA A 251 7.90 9.59 -15.43
N ILE A 252 8.99 8.98 -15.87
CA ILE A 252 9.11 8.26 -17.14
C ILE A 252 8.73 6.78 -17.02
N LEU A 253 9.17 6.10 -15.95
CA LEU A 253 8.95 4.65 -15.74
C LEU A 253 7.48 4.23 -15.84
N TRP A 254 6.57 5.10 -15.39
CA TRP A 254 5.14 4.80 -15.37
C TRP A 254 4.40 5.07 -16.69
N LYS A 255 5.03 5.75 -17.66
CA LYS A 255 4.31 6.31 -18.83
C LYS A 255 4.75 5.74 -20.16
N GLN A 256 5.95 5.18 -20.28
CA GLN A 256 6.53 4.87 -21.59
C GLN A 256 7.14 3.46 -21.67
N GLU A 257 7.21 2.97 -22.90
CA GLU A 257 7.85 1.70 -23.27
C GLU A 257 9.09 1.97 -24.15
N GLY A 258 9.95 0.96 -24.32
CA GLY A 258 11.10 1.02 -25.23
C GLY A 258 12.34 1.74 -24.64
N SER A 259 13.05 2.50 -25.49
CA SER A 259 14.35 3.09 -25.13
C SER A 259 14.28 4.06 -23.96
N LEU A 260 13.20 4.85 -23.88
CA LEU A 260 13.04 5.81 -22.80
C LEU A 260 12.91 5.13 -21.43
N LYS A 261 12.16 4.03 -21.37
CA LYS A 261 12.04 3.20 -20.17
C LYS A 261 13.41 2.64 -19.76
N ALA A 262 14.20 2.15 -20.72
CA ALA A 262 15.55 1.64 -20.46
C ALA A 262 16.47 2.72 -19.84
N PHE A 263 16.39 3.98 -20.29
CA PHE A 263 17.14 5.08 -19.66
C PHE A 263 16.63 5.40 -18.25
N ALA A 264 15.33 5.24 -17.98
CA ALA A 264 14.78 5.49 -16.64
C ALA A 264 15.14 4.38 -15.64
N GLU A 265 15.17 3.13 -16.10
CA GLU A 265 15.73 2.01 -15.36
C GLU A 265 17.23 2.22 -15.10
N LEU A 266 17.98 2.70 -16.09
CA LEU A 266 19.40 3.05 -15.92
C LEU A 266 19.58 4.12 -14.85
N ALA A 267 18.83 5.22 -14.93
CA ALA A 267 18.89 6.30 -13.95
C ALA A 267 18.62 5.79 -12.52
N LYS A 268 17.60 4.93 -12.34
CA LYS A 268 17.32 4.27 -11.04
C LYS A 268 18.45 3.35 -10.58
N GLY A 269 19.05 2.61 -11.51
CA GLY A 269 20.19 1.74 -11.23
C GLY A 269 21.43 2.50 -10.77
N LEU A 270 21.63 3.73 -11.25
CA LEU A 270 22.80 4.56 -10.90
C LEU A 270 22.66 5.29 -9.55
N LEU A 271 21.46 5.40 -8.97
CA LEU A 271 21.25 6.14 -7.72
C LEU A 271 22.03 5.55 -6.53
N ASN A 272 22.08 4.23 -6.42
CA ASN A 272 22.82 3.54 -5.35
C ASN A 272 23.39 2.19 -5.85
N PRO A 273 24.61 2.16 -6.43
CA PRO A 273 25.14 0.97 -7.09
C PRO A 273 25.37 -0.23 -6.15
N GLU A 274 25.41 -0.02 -4.84
CA GLU A 274 25.58 -1.08 -3.85
C GLU A 274 24.28 -1.80 -3.48
N ASP A 275 23.12 -1.14 -3.68
CA ASP A 275 21.82 -1.68 -3.31
C ASP A 275 21.35 -2.78 -4.28
N GLU A 276 20.75 -3.84 -3.73
CA GLU A 276 20.22 -4.96 -4.49
C GLU A 276 19.10 -4.50 -5.44
N VAL A 277 18.29 -3.54 -5.00
CA VAL A 277 17.22 -2.95 -5.81
C VAL A 277 17.79 -2.24 -7.03
N SER A 278 18.83 -1.41 -6.86
CA SER A 278 19.48 -0.72 -7.97
C SER A 278 20.15 -1.68 -8.96
N ARG A 279 20.76 -2.77 -8.49
CA ARG A 279 21.28 -3.81 -9.40
C ARG A 279 20.18 -4.46 -10.22
N SER A 280 19.03 -4.74 -9.61
CA SER A 280 17.88 -5.30 -10.34
C SER A 280 17.38 -4.36 -11.45
N TYR A 281 17.50 -3.04 -11.27
CA TYR A 281 17.19 -2.08 -12.33
C TYR A 281 18.21 -2.10 -13.45
N LEU A 282 19.51 -2.15 -13.13
CA LEU A 282 20.58 -2.26 -14.12
C LEU A 282 20.40 -3.50 -15.01
N ASP A 283 20.01 -4.64 -14.43
CA ASP A 283 19.76 -5.87 -15.18
C ASP A 283 18.57 -5.72 -16.16
N ARG A 284 17.49 -5.06 -15.72
CA ARG A 284 16.28 -4.81 -16.54
C ARG A 284 16.53 -3.88 -17.73
N VAL A 285 17.49 -2.96 -17.64
CA VAL A 285 17.82 -2.04 -18.75
C VAL A 285 18.06 -2.80 -20.06
N CYS A 286 18.77 -3.93 -19.96
CA CYS A 286 19.10 -4.76 -21.12
C CYS A 286 17.95 -5.65 -21.60
N GLU A 287 16.94 -5.90 -20.77
CA GLU A 287 15.69 -6.55 -21.20
C GLU A 287 14.83 -5.58 -22.03
N SER A 288 14.73 -4.34 -21.57
CA SER A 288 13.98 -3.26 -22.24
C SER A 288 14.61 -2.84 -23.57
N SER A 289 15.95 -2.77 -23.65
CA SER A 289 16.66 -2.39 -24.87
C SER A 289 18.01 -3.12 -24.99
N PRO A 290 18.03 -4.37 -25.51
CA PRO A 290 19.24 -5.22 -25.52
C PRO A 290 20.40 -4.64 -26.31
N SER A 291 20.08 -3.93 -27.39
CA SER A 291 21.03 -3.23 -28.24
C SER A 291 21.02 -1.72 -28.00
N GLY A 292 20.38 -1.23 -26.94
CA GLY A 292 20.36 0.18 -26.59
C GLY A 292 21.70 0.66 -26.01
N GLU A 293 21.94 1.97 -26.07
CA GLU A 293 23.09 2.58 -25.39
C GLU A 293 22.95 2.48 -23.87
N ALA A 294 21.73 2.61 -23.33
CA ALA A 294 21.45 2.42 -21.91
C ALA A 294 21.92 1.05 -21.39
N CYS A 295 21.75 -0.02 -22.17
CA CYS A 295 22.24 -1.35 -21.80
C CYS A 295 23.78 -1.42 -21.79
N ALA A 296 24.46 -0.72 -22.71
CA ALA A 296 25.91 -0.62 -22.69
C ALA A 296 26.42 0.14 -21.46
N ILE A 297 25.72 1.21 -21.05
CA ILE A 297 26.03 1.97 -19.82
C ILE A 297 25.78 1.12 -18.59
N SER A 298 24.67 0.39 -18.52
CA SER A 298 24.37 -0.52 -17.42
C SER A 298 25.46 -1.60 -17.28
N LYS A 299 25.85 -2.25 -18.38
CA LYS A 299 26.96 -3.23 -18.39
C LYS A 299 28.29 -2.62 -17.98
N PHE A 300 28.56 -1.38 -18.37
CA PHE A 300 29.75 -0.66 -17.92
C PHE A 300 29.72 -0.42 -16.40
N ALA A 301 28.59 0.03 -15.86
CA ALA A 301 28.41 0.32 -14.43
C ALA A 301 28.53 -0.94 -13.56
N SER A 302 27.98 -2.07 -14.02
CA SER A 302 28.03 -3.35 -13.31
C SER A 302 29.35 -4.10 -13.46
N SER A 303 30.21 -3.71 -14.41
CA SER A 303 31.47 -4.42 -14.70
C SER A 303 32.63 -3.90 -13.85
N THR A 304 33.42 -4.84 -13.32
CA THR A 304 34.71 -4.58 -12.66
C THR A 304 35.91 -4.73 -13.59
N ASP A 305 35.69 -5.03 -14.86
CA ASP A 305 36.74 -5.33 -15.83
C ASP A 305 37.61 -4.10 -16.13
N PRO A 306 38.96 -4.21 -16.05
CA PRO A 306 39.90 -3.19 -16.49
C PRO A 306 39.87 -2.94 -18.01
N GLU A 307 38.94 -3.47 -18.80
CA GLU A 307 38.64 -3.07 -20.17
C GLU A 307 37.19 -2.61 -20.41
N ARG A 308 36.39 -2.45 -19.34
CA ARG A 308 34.97 -2.06 -19.44
C ARG A 308 34.70 -0.81 -20.29
N GLY A 309 35.64 0.15 -20.37
CA GLY A 309 35.51 1.33 -21.24
C GLY A 309 35.33 0.99 -22.73
N ASN A 310 35.79 -0.17 -23.19
CA ASN A 310 35.61 -0.63 -24.57
C ASN A 310 34.15 -0.98 -24.89
N ILE A 311 33.34 -1.31 -23.88
CA ILE A 311 31.90 -1.57 -24.02
C ILE A 311 31.20 -0.31 -24.57
N LEU A 312 31.49 0.85 -23.97
CA LEU A 312 30.93 2.14 -24.39
C LEU A 312 31.47 2.55 -25.77
N ARG A 313 32.79 2.47 -25.97
CA ARG A 313 33.42 2.84 -27.26
C ARG A 313 32.89 2.03 -28.44
N LYS A 314 32.67 0.72 -28.26
CA LYS A 314 32.12 -0.15 -29.31
C LYS A 314 30.67 0.21 -29.65
N LYS A 315 29.90 0.67 -28.66
CA LYS A 315 28.48 0.99 -28.86
C LYS A 315 28.28 2.33 -29.55
N GLY A 316 29.20 3.27 -29.32
CA GLY A 316 29.08 4.67 -29.71
C GLY A 316 28.92 5.54 -28.46
N LEU A 317 29.34 6.80 -28.58
CA LEU A 317 29.32 7.79 -27.50
C LEU A 317 28.22 8.84 -27.76
N GLY A 318 27.02 8.37 -28.10
CA GLY A 318 25.90 9.24 -28.45
C GLY A 318 25.31 9.96 -27.25
N SER A 319 25.26 9.26 -26.11
CA SER A 319 24.77 9.79 -24.84
C SER A 319 25.83 10.60 -24.10
N LEU A 320 25.39 11.64 -23.42
CA LEU A 320 26.22 12.45 -22.54
C LEU A 320 26.67 11.65 -21.32
N THR A 321 25.78 10.82 -20.79
CA THR A 321 26.10 9.93 -19.66
C THR A 321 27.26 8.99 -19.97
N ALA A 322 27.27 8.35 -21.16
CA ALA A 322 28.38 7.46 -21.54
C ALA A 322 29.71 8.21 -21.67
N ARG A 323 29.70 9.40 -22.28
CA ARG A 323 30.91 10.24 -22.43
C ARG A 323 31.48 10.65 -21.07
N LEU A 324 30.64 11.11 -20.15
CA LEU A 324 31.05 11.51 -18.80
C LEU A 324 31.64 10.34 -17.99
N LEU A 325 30.99 9.17 -18.03
CA LEU A 325 31.51 7.96 -17.38
C LEU A 325 32.87 7.54 -17.95
N LEU A 326 33.05 7.68 -19.27
CA LEU A 326 34.31 7.35 -19.93
C LEU A 326 35.44 8.34 -19.58
N VAL A 327 35.14 9.63 -19.41
CA VAL A 327 36.12 10.62 -18.90
C VAL A 327 36.65 10.18 -17.53
N ARG A 328 35.75 9.89 -16.59
CA ARG A 328 36.15 9.46 -15.24
C ARG A 328 37.01 8.19 -15.28
N GLU A 329 36.60 7.20 -16.05
CA GLU A 329 37.34 5.95 -16.21
C GLU A 329 38.73 6.16 -16.84
N THR A 330 38.83 6.99 -17.88
CA THR A 330 40.11 7.26 -18.55
C THR A 330 41.08 8.04 -17.67
N ILE A 331 40.58 8.97 -16.84
CA ILE A 331 41.38 9.67 -15.83
C ILE A 331 41.85 8.73 -14.72
N ASP A 332 40.99 7.80 -14.27
CA ASP A 332 41.34 6.84 -13.23
C ASP A 332 42.33 5.77 -13.72
N ARG A 333 42.30 5.46 -15.02
CA ARG A 333 43.29 4.59 -15.70
C ARG A 333 44.51 5.31 -16.24
N GLU A 334 44.63 6.60 -15.97
CA GLU A 334 45.81 7.40 -16.36
C GLU A 334 46.01 7.50 -17.89
N GLN A 335 44.94 7.33 -18.66
CA GLN A 335 44.90 7.51 -20.12
C GLN A 335 44.64 8.98 -20.47
N PHE A 336 45.54 9.87 -20.05
CA PHE A 336 45.28 11.31 -19.98
C PHE A 336 45.00 11.98 -21.33
N ALA A 337 45.63 11.51 -22.43
CA ALA A 337 45.36 12.03 -23.77
C ALA A 337 43.94 11.73 -24.24
N SER A 338 43.44 10.50 -23.96
CA SER A 338 42.06 10.13 -24.25
C SER A 338 41.08 10.93 -23.38
N ALA A 339 41.42 11.17 -22.11
CA ALA A 339 40.60 11.98 -21.22
C ALA A 339 40.51 13.43 -21.72
N ALA A 340 41.63 14.04 -22.12
CA ALA A 340 41.68 15.40 -22.64
C ALA A 340 40.84 15.55 -23.93
N ALA A 341 40.91 14.58 -24.85
CA ALA A 341 40.09 14.57 -26.05
C ALA A 341 38.59 14.49 -25.73
N LEU A 342 38.19 13.66 -24.76
CA LEU A 342 36.79 13.55 -24.31
C LEU A 342 36.31 14.81 -23.60
N ILE A 343 37.16 15.46 -22.80
CA ILE A 343 36.86 16.75 -22.15
C ILE A 343 36.65 17.84 -23.21
N ALA A 344 37.50 17.89 -24.23
CA ALA A 344 37.38 18.85 -25.32
C ALA A 344 36.08 18.64 -26.13
N ASP A 345 35.66 17.39 -26.35
CA ASP A 345 34.38 17.07 -26.98
C ASP A 345 33.18 17.53 -26.12
N LEU A 346 33.21 17.23 -24.81
CA LEU A 346 32.13 17.57 -23.88
C LEU A 346 31.99 19.07 -23.62
N ARG A 347 33.04 19.87 -23.85
CA ARG A 347 32.99 21.34 -23.72
C ARG A 347 32.01 22.03 -24.66
N GLN A 348 31.54 21.35 -25.69
CA GLN A 348 30.46 21.87 -26.55
C GLN A 348 29.13 21.97 -25.78
N GLU A 349 29.01 21.31 -24.64
CA GLU A 349 27.82 21.28 -23.79
C GLU A 349 28.03 22.16 -22.56
N ALA A 350 27.59 23.42 -22.65
CA ALA A 350 27.77 24.44 -21.60
C ALA A 350 27.29 24.03 -20.19
N LEU A 351 26.42 23.02 -20.12
CA LEU A 351 25.88 22.47 -18.87
C LEU A 351 26.94 21.86 -17.95
N PHE A 352 28.08 21.43 -18.51
CA PHE A 352 29.11 20.70 -17.77
C PHE A 352 30.38 21.52 -17.56
N ASP A 353 30.40 22.82 -17.90
CA ASP A 353 31.61 23.65 -17.87
C ASP A 353 32.33 23.62 -16.51
N GLU A 354 31.58 23.75 -15.41
CA GLU A 354 32.14 23.71 -14.05
C GLU A 354 32.76 22.33 -13.73
N TYR A 355 32.06 21.26 -14.06
CA TYR A 355 32.53 19.89 -13.83
C TYR A 355 33.76 19.57 -14.69
N LEU A 356 33.73 19.94 -15.97
CA LEU A 356 34.83 19.67 -16.91
C LEU A 356 36.09 20.46 -16.56
N ALA A 357 35.96 21.70 -16.10
CA ALA A 357 37.09 22.48 -15.59
C ALA A 357 37.75 21.77 -14.39
N ARG A 358 36.95 21.22 -13.46
CA ARG A 358 37.46 20.47 -12.30
C ARG A 358 38.19 19.20 -12.73
N GLU A 359 37.62 18.42 -13.63
CA GLU A 359 38.24 17.19 -14.12
C GLU A 359 39.49 17.47 -14.98
N GLU A 360 39.52 18.57 -15.75
CA GLU A 360 40.73 18.99 -16.48
C GLU A 360 41.87 19.34 -15.52
N VAL A 361 41.61 20.15 -14.48
CA VAL A 361 42.60 20.43 -13.43
C VAL A 361 43.09 19.13 -12.79
N ARG A 362 42.18 18.22 -12.43
CA ARG A 362 42.52 16.92 -11.85
C ARG A 362 43.40 16.09 -12.79
N ASN A 363 43.09 16.10 -14.09
CA ASN A 363 43.85 15.41 -15.12
C ASN A 363 45.28 15.97 -15.20
N ILE A 364 45.44 17.30 -15.28
CA ILE A 364 46.74 17.98 -15.32
C ILE A 364 47.57 17.71 -14.06
N TRP A 365 46.94 17.73 -12.87
CA TRP A 365 47.62 17.42 -11.62
C TRP A 365 48.16 15.99 -11.58
N LYS A 366 47.39 15.01 -12.08
CA LYS A 366 47.87 13.62 -12.20
C LYS A 366 49.02 13.51 -13.20
N ILE A 367 48.99 14.24 -14.32
CA ILE A 367 50.09 14.26 -15.29
C ILE A 367 51.36 14.83 -14.65
N LYS A 368 51.27 16.01 -14.00
CA LYS A 368 52.42 16.67 -13.34
C LYS A 368 52.99 15.83 -12.20
N GLY A 369 52.15 15.14 -11.44
CA GLY A 369 52.61 14.23 -10.38
C GLY A 369 53.46 13.06 -10.90
N LYS A 370 53.17 12.57 -12.11
CA LYS A 370 53.96 11.50 -12.75
C LYS A 370 55.23 12.00 -13.42
N SER A 371 55.22 13.19 -14.01
CA SER A 371 56.37 13.72 -14.76
C SER A 371 57.59 14.01 -13.87
N GLN A 372 57.41 14.12 -12.55
CA GLN A 372 58.51 14.25 -11.59
C GLN A 372 59.45 13.02 -11.57
N GLY A 373 59.03 11.87 -12.10
CA GLY A 373 59.87 10.67 -12.24
C GLY A 373 60.22 10.37 -13.69
N ARG A 374 61.22 11.05 -14.27
CA ARG A 374 61.71 10.89 -15.67
C ARG A 374 60.60 11.03 -16.73
N GLU A 375 60.51 12.21 -17.31
CA GLU A 375 59.57 12.50 -18.39
C GLU A 375 59.69 11.51 -19.57
N PRO A 376 58.64 10.74 -19.89
CA PRO A 376 58.56 10.12 -21.21
C PRO A 376 58.45 11.25 -22.25
N ALA A 377 59.33 11.22 -23.25
CA ALA A 377 59.41 12.24 -24.31
C ALA A 377 58.19 12.24 -25.28
N SER A 378 57.05 11.66 -24.90
CA SER A 378 55.84 11.68 -25.72
C SER A 378 55.31 13.12 -25.83
N SER A 379 55.32 13.66 -27.05
CA SER A 379 54.91 15.03 -27.43
C SER A 379 53.55 15.44 -26.86
N ASP A 380 52.60 14.51 -26.85
CA ASP A 380 51.19 14.84 -26.71
C ASP A 380 50.82 15.34 -25.31
N LEU A 381 51.48 14.82 -24.26
CA LEU A 381 51.22 15.27 -22.88
C LEU A 381 51.74 16.68 -22.62
N ARG A 382 52.86 17.07 -23.24
CA ARG A 382 53.41 18.42 -23.12
C ARG A 382 52.49 19.43 -23.80
N ASP A 383 51.94 19.07 -24.96
CA ASP A 383 50.99 19.92 -25.67
C ASP A 383 49.70 20.12 -24.88
N ILE A 384 49.20 19.08 -24.20
CA ILE A 384 48.02 19.20 -23.30
C ILE A 384 48.31 20.13 -22.11
N ILE A 385 49.48 20.02 -21.48
CA ILE A 385 49.85 20.92 -20.37
C ILE A 385 49.99 22.36 -20.87
N ARG A 386 50.63 22.56 -22.04
CA ARG A 386 50.81 23.89 -22.62
C ARG A 386 49.48 24.54 -22.98
N ASP A 387 48.57 23.79 -23.62
CA ASP A 387 47.21 24.29 -23.95
C ASP A 387 46.44 24.69 -22.68
N PHE A 388 46.57 23.90 -21.60
CA PHE A 388 46.00 24.23 -20.31
C PHE A 388 46.60 25.50 -19.70
N GLU A 389 47.94 25.61 -19.64
CA GLU A 389 48.64 26.77 -19.08
C GLU A 389 48.34 28.05 -19.87
N GLU A 390 48.26 27.96 -21.20
CA GLU A 390 47.87 29.06 -22.07
C GLU A 390 46.42 29.50 -21.82
N ARG A 391 45.48 28.54 -21.69
CA ARG A 391 44.06 28.82 -21.46
C ARG A 391 43.78 29.49 -20.11
N TYR A 392 44.52 29.12 -19.07
CA TYR A 392 44.34 29.65 -17.71
C TYR A 392 45.33 30.77 -17.35
N GLU A 393 46.12 31.26 -18.32
CA GLU A 393 47.14 32.29 -18.13
C GLU A 393 48.14 31.97 -17.00
N LEU A 394 48.42 30.68 -16.79
CA LEU A 394 49.37 30.20 -15.78
C LEU A 394 50.77 30.26 -16.39
N ARG A 395 51.44 31.41 -16.27
CA ARG A 395 52.85 31.58 -16.67
C ARG A 395 53.84 31.25 -15.57
#